data_AF-A0A6B3D2B5-F1
#
_entry.id   AF-A0A6B3D2B5-F1
#
_cell.length_a   1.000
_cell.length_b   1.000
_cell.length_c   1.000
_cell.angle_alpha   90.00
_cell.angle_beta   90.00
_cell.angle_gamma   90.00
#
_symmetry.space_group_name_H-M   'P 1'
#
loop_
_entity.id
_entity.type
_entity.pdbx_description
1 polymer ?
#
loop_
_entity_poly.entity_id
_entity_poly.type
_entity_poly.pdbx_seq_one_letter_code
_entity_poly.pdbx_strand_id
1 'polypeptide(L)'
;HHPDVRRSLMTQKAYAEGMRALVMYTASVQDEIQVKEANGEDASAEHALNDLLLPVVKGYGSEKAYEQLAQSLQTFGGSGFLQEYPIEQYIRDAKIDTLYEGTTAIQGQDFFFR
;
A
#
# COMPACT_ATOMS: atom_id res chain seq x y z
N HIS A 1 -18.89 8.48 -19.86
CA HIS A 1 -19.46 9.58 -19.06
C HIS A 1 -20.32 9.12 -17.87
N HIS A 2 -20.36 7.82 -17.52
CA HIS A 2 -21.18 7.33 -16.41
C HIS A 2 -20.61 7.78 -15.04
N PRO A 3 -21.44 8.32 -14.14
CA PRO A 3 -21.00 8.77 -12.82
C PRO A 3 -20.34 7.66 -11.99
N ASP A 4 -20.85 6.43 -12.06
CA ASP A 4 -20.31 5.33 -11.26
C ASP A 4 -18.90 4.91 -11.71
N VAL A 5 -18.64 4.93 -13.01
CA VAL A 5 -17.29 4.70 -13.56
C VAL A 5 -16.33 5.80 -13.11
N ARG A 6 -16.76 7.07 -13.12
CA ARG A 6 -15.93 8.18 -12.62
C ARG A 6 -15.65 8.07 -11.12
N ARG A 7 -16.66 7.67 -10.33
CA ARG A 7 -16.51 7.39 -8.90
C ARG A 7 -15.47 6.29 -8.69
N SER A 8 -15.61 5.15 -9.38
CA SER A 8 -14.68 4.02 -9.30
C SER A 8 -13.25 4.43 -9.67
N LEU A 9 -13.06 5.11 -10.80
CA LEU A 9 -11.74 5.59 -11.23
C LEU A 9 -11.12 6.60 -10.26
N MET A 10 -11.93 7.50 -9.70
CA MET A 10 -11.44 8.46 -8.72
C MET A 10 -11.07 7.79 -7.40
N THR A 11 -11.83 6.77 -6.95
CA THR A 11 -11.47 5.96 -5.79
C THR A 11 -10.15 5.24 -6.01
N GLN A 12 -9.99 4.55 -7.15
CA GLN A 12 -8.74 3.87 -7.52
C GLN A 12 -7.55 4.86 -7.52
N LYS A 13 -7.70 6.02 -8.17
CA LYS A 13 -6.69 7.08 -8.22
C LYS A 13 -6.30 7.57 -6.83
N ALA A 14 -7.28 7.93 -6.00
CA ALA A 14 -7.03 8.49 -4.68
C ALA A 14 -6.26 7.52 -3.79
N TYR A 15 -6.64 6.24 -3.78
CA TYR A 15 -5.90 5.22 -3.05
C TYR A 15 -4.51 4.97 -3.63
N ALA A 16 -4.37 4.82 -4.95
CA ALA A 16 -3.07 4.58 -5.57
C ALA A 16 -2.07 5.71 -5.31
N GLU A 17 -2.52 6.97 -5.41
CA GLU A 17 -1.68 8.14 -5.16
C GLU A 17 -1.41 8.36 -3.68
N GLY A 18 -2.40 8.14 -2.81
CA GLY A 18 -2.22 8.22 -1.35
C GLY A 18 -1.25 7.16 -0.82
N MET A 19 -1.36 5.91 -1.29
CA MET A 19 -0.43 4.83 -0.93
C MET A 19 0.98 5.11 -1.45
N ARG A 20 1.13 5.66 -2.66
CA ARG A 20 2.43 6.10 -3.16
C ARG A 20 3.03 7.18 -2.27
N ALA A 21 2.24 8.18 -1.87
CA ALA A 21 2.70 9.23 -0.97
C ALA A 21 3.15 8.66 0.39
N LEU A 22 2.40 7.72 0.96
CA LEU A 22 2.76 7.03 2.19
C LEU A 22 4.11 6.30 2.05
N VAL A 23 4.30 5.49 0.99
CA VAL A 23 5.56 4.77 0.74
C VAL A 23 6.73 5.74 0.60
N MET A 24 6.58 6.80 -0.20
CA MET A 24 7.65 7.79 -0.40
C MET A 24 7.94 8.57 0.88
N TYR A 25 6.94 8.86 1.70
CA TYR A 25 7.12 9.50 3.00
C TYR A 25 7.91 8.60 3.95
N THR A 26 7.51 7.34 4.13
CA THR A 26 8.26 6.37 4.94
C THR A 26 9.70 6.21 4.46
N ALA A 27 9.92 6.12 3.14
CA ALA A 27 11.26 6.06 2.56
C ALA A 27 12.09 7.32 2.87
N SER A 28 11.49 8.52 2.83
CA SER A 28 12.21 9.76 3.16
C SER A 28 12.66 9.81 4.62
N VAL A 29 11.90 9.20 5.55
CA VAL A 29 12.33 9.03 6.95
C VAL A 29 13.55 8.11 7.04
N GLN A 30 13.61 7.04 6.22
CA GLN A 30 14.76 6.14 6.18
C GLN A 30 16.03 6.82 5.63
N ASP A 31 15.88 7.74 4.68
CA ASP A 31 17.01 8.57 4.21
C ASP A 31 17.47 9.55 5.32
N GLU A 32 16.54 10.15 6.06
CA GLU A 32 16.87 11.04 7.17
C GLU A 32 17.64 10.30 8.28
N ILE A 33 17.21 9.08 8.62
CA ILE A 33 17.95 8.19 9.53
C ILE A 33 19.40 8.03 9.07
N GLN A 34 19.61 7.65 7.81
CA GLN A 34 20.96 7.42 7.26
C GLN A 34 21.82 8.68 7.32
N VAL A 35 21.25 9.85 7.01
CA VAL A 35 21.98 11.13 7.07
C VAL A 35 22.38 11.48 8.50
N LYS A 36 21.46 11.35 9.46
CA LYS A 36 21.73 11.63 10.88
C LYS A 36 22.80 10.69 11.43
N GLU A 37 22.68 9.40 11.17
CA GLU A 37 23.66 8.40 11.62
C GLU A 37 25.05 8.67 11.03
N ALA A 38 25.14 9.04 9.76
CA ALA A 38 26.40 9.40 9.11
C ALA A 38 27.04 10.65 9.73
N ASN A 39 26.23 11.59 10.23
CA ASN A 39 26.69 12.80 10.93
C ASN A 39 26.98 12.56 12.43
N GLY A 40 26.68 11.38 12.97
CA GLY A 40 26.77 11.09 14.40
C GLY A 40 25.69 11.80 15.24
N GLU A 41 24.56 12.16 14.62
CA GLU A 41 23.40 12.77 15.26
C GLU A 41 22.44 11.69 15.82
N ASP A 42 21.57 12.08 16.75
CA ASP A 42 20.52 11.18 17.27
C ASP A 42 19.38 11.03 16.26
N ALA A 43 19.14 9.79 15.82
CA ALA A 43 18.09 9.39 14.89
C ALA A 43 16.94 8.61 15.56
N SER A 44 16.90 8.55 16.90
CA SER A 44 15.94 7.72 17.64
C SER A 44 14.47 8.05 17.35
N ALA A 45 14.17 9.33 17.13
CA ALA A 45 12.82 9.78 16.78
C ALA A 45 12.39 9.31 15.38
N GLU A 46 13.30 9.36 14.41
CA GLU A 46 13.04 8.93 13.04
C GLU A 46 12.92 7.41 12.94
N HIS A 47 13.74 6.67 13.70
CA HIS A 47 13.57 5.22 13.86
C HIS A 47 12.18 4.87 14.38
N ALA A 48 11.73 5.52 15.46
CA ALA A 48 10.40 5.27 16.03
C ALA A 48 9.27 5.62 15.03
N LEU A 49 9.43 6.70 14.25
CA LEU A 49 8.47 7.07 13.21
C LEU A 49 8.47 6.06 12.06
N ASN A 50 9.63 5.62 11.59
CA ASN A 50 9.72 4.61 10.55
C ASN A 50 9.06 3.29 10.99
N ASP A 51 9.37 2.83 12.21
CA ASP A 51 8.80 1.62 12.79
C ASP A 51 7.28 1.70 12.92
N LEU A 52 6.74 2.88 13.28
CA LEU A 52 5.29 3.13 13.27
C LEU A 52 4.66 3.03 11.87
N LEU A 53 5.37 3.48 10.83
CA LEU A 53 4.83 3.56 9.47
C LEU A 53 4.92 2.26 8.70
N LEU A 54 5.94 1.43 8.96
CA LEU A 54 6.15 0.15 8.27
C LEU A 54 4.91 -0.78 8.27
N PRO A 55 4.22 -1.03 9.40
CA PRO A 55 3.02 -1.87 9.39
C PRO A 55 1.84 -1.21 8.67
N VAL A 56 1.79 0.12 8.56
CA VAL A 56 0.79 0.82 7.75
C VAL A 56 1.10 0.62 6.26
N VAL A 57 2.35 0.82 5.83
CA VAL A 57 2.78 0.57 4.45
C VAL A 57 2.45 -0.87 4.03
N LYS A 58 2.80 -1.84 4.87
CA LYS A 58 2.62 -3.26 4.58
C LYS A 58 1.15 -3.69 4.72
N GLY A 59 0.57 -3.57 5.91
CA GLY A 59 -0.76 -4.08 6.22
C GLY A 59 -1.86 -3.33 5.48
N TYR A 60 -1.91 -2.00 5.60
CA TYR A 60 -2.94 -1.21 4.91
C TYR A 60 -2.73 -1.18 3.40
N GLY A 61 -1.48 -1.03 2.94
CA GLY A 61 -1.16 -1.00 1.52
C GLY A 61 -1.58 -2.27 0.78
N SER A 62 -1.28 -3.45 1.33
CA SER A 62 -1.64 -4.73 0.72
C SER A 62 -3.16 -4.95 0.61
N GLU A 63 -3.90 -4.70 1.69
CA GLU A 63 -5.37 -4.84 1.70
C GLU A 63 -6.03 -3.86 0.72
N LYS A 64 -5.59 -2.59 0.71
CA LYS A 64 -6.16 -1.58 -0.18
C LYS A 64 -5.80 -1.78 -1.64
N ALA A 65 -4.59 -2.24 -1.96
CA ALA A 65 -4.23 -2.59 -3.32
C ALA A 65 -5.15 -3.69 -3.87
N TYR A 66 -5.35 -4.77 -3.11
CA TYR A 66 -6.24 -5.87 -3.50
C TYR A 66 -7.70 -5.40 -3.69
N GLU A 67 -8.23 -4.60 -2.76
CA GLU A 67 -9.57 -4.01 -2.85
C GLU A 67 -9.76 -3.14 -4.11
N GLN A 68 -8.79 -2.28 -4.42
CA GLN A 68 -8.87 -1.38 -5.58
C GLN A 68 -8.67 -2.10 -6.92
N LEU A 69 -7.92 -3.21 -6.96
CA LEU A 69 -7.81 -4.02 -8.16
C LEU A 69 -9.16 -4.68 -8.52
N ALA A 70 -9.98 -5.05 -7.53
CA ALA A 70 -11.35 -5.50 -7.79
C ALA A 70 -12.21 -4.40 -8.44
N GLN A 71 -12.08 -3.14 -7.99
CA GLN A 71 -12.76 -1.99 -8.62
C GLN A 71 -12.23 -1.71 -10.04
N SER A 72 -10.94 -1.93 -10.25
CA SER A 72 -10.28 -1.81 -11.55
C SER A 72 -10.84 -2.83 -12.53
N LEU A 73 -10.97 -4.09 -12.11
CA LEU A 73 -11.57 -5.17 -12.92
C LEU A 73 -13.01 -4.83 -13.28
N GLN A 74 -13.80 -4.37 -12.31
CA GLN A 74 -15.20 -4.00 -12.54
C GLN A 74 -15.37 -2.93 -13.63
N THR A 75 -14.38 -2.03 -13.76
CA THR A 75 -14.39 -0.97 -14.79
C THR A 75 -14.27 -1.53 -16.21
N PHE A 76 -13.68 -2.72 -16.38
CA PHE A 76 -13.57 -3.43 -17.65
C PHE A 76 -14.81 -4.29 -17.96
N GLY A 77 -15.76 -4.41 -17.01
CA GLY A 77 -16.93 -5.27 -17.16
C GLY A 77 -16.54 -6.73 -17.41
N GLY A 78 -17.27 -7.42 -18.29
CA GLY A 78 -17.00 -8.83 -18.60
C GLY A 78 -15.59 -9.08 -19.16
N SER A 79 -15.02 -8.12 -19.89
CA SER A 79 -13.65 -8.21 -20.41
C SER A 79 -12.60 -8.26 -19.30
N GLY A 80 -12.88 -7.69 -18.13
CA GLY A 80 -11.96 -7.73 -16.98
C GLY A 80 -11.72 -9.14 -16.43
N PHE A 81 -12.58 -10.10 -16.76
CA PHE A 81 -12.42 -11.50 -16.37
C PHE A 81 -11.59 -12.34 -17.37
N LEU A 82 -11.20 -11.75 -18.51
CA LEU A 82 -10.39 -12.42 -19.52
C LEU A 82 -8.91 -12.22 -19.24
N GLN A 83 -8.11 -13.25 -19.49
CA GLN A 83 -6.64 -13.20 -19.35
C GLN A 83 -5.94 -12.34 -20.42
N GLU A 84 -6.68 -11.86 -21.43
CA GLU A 84 -6.17 -10.87 -22.39
C GLU A 84 -5.89 -9.52 -21.71
N TYR A 85 -6.60 -9.21 -20.62
CA TYR A 85 -6.35 -8.04 -19.80
C TYR A 85 -5.64 -8.44 -18.49
N PRO A 86 -4.66 -7.67 -18.02
CA PRO A 86 -3.79 -8.11 -16.95
C PRO A 86 -4.41 -8.01 -15.54
N ILE A 87 -5.62 -7.45 -15.39
CA ILE A 87 -6.16 -7.12 -14.06
C ILE A 87 -6.47 -8.38 -13.25
N GLU A 88 -6.94 -9.45 -13.89
CA GLU A 88 -7.14 -10.73 -13.21
C GLU A 88 -5.83 -11.26 -12.63
N GLN A 89 -4.73 -11.12 -13.37
CA GLN A 89 -3.40 -11.48 -12.91
C GLN A 89 -2.96 -10.61 -11.74
N TYR A 90 -3.15 -9.29 -11.82
CA TYR A 90 -2.81 -8.39 -10.71
C TYR A 90 -3.56 -8.75 -9.42
N ILE A 91 -4.84 -9.14 -9.50
CA ILE A 91 -5.62 -9.58 -8.33
C ILE A 91 -5.03 -10.85 -7.73
N ARG A 92 -4.70 -11.85 -8.56
CA ARG A 92 -4.09 -13.10 -8.09
C ARG A 92 -2.75 -12.84 -7.42
N ASP A 93 -1.90 -12.06 -8.08
CA ASP A 93 -0.54 -11.82 -7.65
C ASP A 93 -0.51 -10.93 -6.38
N ALA A 94 -1.40 -9.94 -6.26
CA ALA A 94 -1.50 -9.09 -5.07
C ALA A 94 -2.08 -9.80 -3.84
N LYS A 95 -2.73 -10.96 -3.99
CA LYS A 95 -3.37 -11.63 -2.84
C LYS A 95 -2.35 -12.12 -1.81
N ILE A 96 -1.14 -12.47 -2.25
CA ILE A 96 -0.08 -12.93 -1.34
C ILE A 96 0.39 -11.82 -0.39
N ASP A 97 0.22 -10.55 -0.77
CA ASP A 97 0.74 -9.41 -0.03
C ASP A 97 0.12 -9.27 1.37
N THR A 98 -1.12 -9.74 1.54
CA THR A 98 -1.82 -9.73 2.84
C THR A 98 -1.39 -10.89 3.76
N LEU A 99 -0.49 -11.78 3.30
CA LEU A 99 -0.17 -13.05 3.95
C LEU A 99 1.31 -13.22 4.29
N TYR A 100 2.21 -13.02 3.32
CA TYR A 100 3.65 -13.15 3.56
C TYR A 100 4.19 -12.02 4.45
N GLU A 101 5.40 -12.15 5.00
CA GLU A 101 6.02 -11.11 5.85
C GLU A 101 5.09 -10.59 6.98
N GLY A 102 4.30 -11.49 7.57
CA GLY A 102 3.30 -11.19 8.60
C GLY A 102 1.93 -10.83 8.02
N THR A 103 0.90 -11.59 8.42
CA THR A 103 -0.49 -11.34 7.99
C THR A 103 -0.98 -9.97 8.47
N THR A 104 -2.05 -9.43 7.87
CA THR A 104 -2.66 -8.15 8.30
C THR A 104 -2.96 -8.09 9.80
N ALA A 105 -3.33 -9.23 10.41
CA ALA A 105 -3.55 -9.31 11.86
C ALA A 105 -2.24 -9.14 12.65
N ILE A 106 -1.14 -9.74 12.20
CA ILE A 106 0.18 -9.58 12.82
C ILE A 106 0.66 -8.12 12.67
N GLN A 107 0.48 -7.52 11.49
CA GLN A 107 0.81 -6.11 11.27
C GLN A 107 0.00 -5.17 12.18
N GLY A 108 -1.29 -5.47 12.39
CA GLY A 108 -2.14 -4.69 13.31
C GLY A 108 -1.74 -4.86 14.78
N GLN A 109 -1.25 -6.02 15.18
CA GLN A 109 -0.70 -6.23 16.52
C GLN A 109 0.61 -5.46 16.70
N ASP A 110 1.52 -5.56 15.73
CA ASP A 110 2.78 -4.81 15.74
C ASP A 110 2.53 -3.31 15.85
N PHE A 111 1.67 -2.75 14.99
CA PHE A 111 1.32 -1.32 15.00
C PHE A 111 0.77 -0.79 16.34
N PHE A 112 0.04 -1.62 17.10
CA PHE A 112 -0.59 -1.16 18.34
C PHE A 112 0.22 -1.44 19.59
N PHE A 113 0.91 -2.59 19.65
CA PHE A 113 1.57 -3.06 20.86
C PHE A 113 3.07 -2.81 20.90
N ARG A 114 3.70 -2.52 19.75
CA ARG A 114 5.13 -2.24 19.63
C ARG A 114 5.35 -0.76 19.30
#